data_AF-W4L2X7-F1
#
_entry.id   AF-W4L2X7-F1
#
_cell.length_a   1.000
_cell.length_b   1.000
_cell.length_c   1.000
_cell.angle_alpha   90.00
_cell.angle_beta   90.00
_cell.angle_gamma   90.00
#
_symmetry.space_group_name_H-M   'P 1'
#
loop_
_entity.id
_entity.type
_entity.pdbx_description
1 polymer ?
#
loop_
_entity_poly.entity_id
_entity_poly.type
_entity_poly.pdbx_seq_one_letter_code
_entity_poly.pdbx_strand_id
1 'polypeptide(L)'
;AQGIQVNIVGNHYLAGPDTPANHIVFRIHNGASAYLEGNWGPRCPMGCDDETAIGIYRFHPRDRAHVPFAVPPVTTHTTAAVKSLVLARAGATRPIRDAVDSRIIEEIRQGTGRIGIGSAAAVLRSATAPADSDRDGMPDAWERARQLNPHDAGDRNDDADGDGYTALEVYLHALTLAPTSPGH
;
A
#
# COMPACT_ATOMS: atom_id res chain seq x y z
N ALA A 1 -18.09 -8.77 -31.56
CA ALA A 1 -17.40 -8.88 -30.26
C ALA A 1 -18.04 -7.89 -29.29
N GLN A 2 -18.47 -8.33 -28.11
CA GLN A 2 -18.82 -7.38 -27.03
C GLN A 2 -17.52 -6.69 -26.62
N GLY A 3 -17.50 -5.36 -26.57
CA GLY A 3 -16.31 -4.65 -26.12
C GLY A 3 -16.19 -4.65 -24.60
N ILE A 4 -15.18 -3.93 -24.10
CA ILE A 4 -14.76 -3.99 -22.69
C ILE A 4 -15.86 -3.47 -21.78
N GLN A 5 -16.22 -4.25 -20.75
CA GLN A 5 -17.14 -3.84 -19.69
C GLN A 5 -16.35 -3.53 -18.42
N VAL A 6 -16.60 -2.37 -17.79
CA VAL A 6 -15.89 -1.94 -16.59
C VAL A 6 -16.83 -1.35 -15.55
N ASN A 7 -16.65 -1.76 -14.29
CA ASN A 7 -17.26 -1.10 -13.13
C ASN A 7 -16.23 -0.14 -12.54
N ILE A 8 -16.52 1.16 -12.52
CA ILE A 8 -15.71 2.18 -11.87
C ILE A 8 -16.50 2.63 -10.66
N VAL A 9 -16.18 2.09 -9.48
CA VAL A 9 -16.98 2.27 -8.27
C VAL A 9 -16.11 2.71 -7.11
N GLY A 10 -16.51 3.80 -6.45
CA GLY A 10 -15.89 4.24 -5.18
C GLY A 10 -14.46 4.77 -5.28
N ASN A 11 -14.03 5.26 -6.45
CA ASN A 11 -12.66 5.74 -6.66
C ASN A 11 -12.50 7.22 -6.26
N HIS A 12 -11.33 7.61 -5.76
CA HIS A 12 -10.99 9.00 -5.44
C HIS A 12 -9.74 9.43 -6.22
N TYR A 13 -9.92 10.30 -7.21
CA TYR A 13 -8.84 10.87 -8.02
C TYR A 13 -8.40 12.22 -7.46
N LEU A 14 -7.13 12.32 -7.04
CA LEU A 14 -6.53 13.54 -6.49
C LEU A 14 -5.65 14.20 -7.55
N ALA A 15 -5.84 15.49 -7.79
CA ALA A 15 -4.94 16.28 -8.62
C ALA A 15 -3.71 16.73 -7.79
N GLY A 16 -2.52 16.53 -8.35
CA GLY A 16 -1.28 17.14 -7.87
C GLY A 16 -0.91 18.39 -8.69
N PRO A 17 0.19 19.08 -8.35
CA PRO A 17 0.60 20.33 -9.01
C PRO A 17 0.87 20.20 -10.51
N ASP A 18 1.27 19.00 -10.96
CA ASP A 18 1.54 18.71 -12.38
C ASP A 18 0.29 18.24 -13.14
N THR A 19 -0.88 18.24 -12.50
CA THR A 19 -2.14 17.85 -13.16
C THR A 19 -2.65 19.00 -14.03
N PRO A 20 -2.77 18.82 -15.36
CA PRO A 20 -3.24 19.90 -16.22
C PRO A 20 -4.75 20.14 -16.03
N ALA A 21 -5.21 21.35 -16.33
CA ALA A 21 -6.63 21.71 -16.20
C ALA A 21 -7.56 20.81 -17.05
N ASN A 22 -7.07 20.36 -18.22
CA ASN A 22 -7.75 19.43 -19.13
C ASN A 22 -7.40 17.96 -18.85
N HIS A 23 -7.08 17.60 -17.61
CA HIS A 23 -6.77 16.22 -17.24
C HIS A 23 -7.85 15.23 -17.71
N ILE A 24 -7.38 14.06 -18.10
CA ILE A 24 -8.18 12.90 -18.47
C ILE A 24 -7.79 11.79 -17.50
N VAL A 25 -8.77 11.25 -16.77
CA VAL A 25 -8.59 10.07 -15.92
C VAL A 25 -8.79 8.81 -16.76
N PHE A 26 -9.88 8.74 -17.51
CA PHE A 26 -10.18 7.61 -18.40
C PHE A 26 -10.49 8.10 -19.80
N ARG A 27 -10.05 7.34 -20.80
CA ARG A 27 -10.49 7.48 -22.19
C ARG A 27 -11.29 6.25 -22.56
N ILE A 28 -12.59 6.42 -22.77
CA ILE A 28 -13.47 5.33 -23.20
C ILE A 28 -13.50 5.33 -24.74
N HIS A 29 -13.11 4.20 -25.32
CA HIS A 29 -13.09 4.00 -26.77
C HIS A 29 -14.32 3.22 -27.23
N ASN A 30 -14.63 3.32 -28.54
CA ASN A 30 -15.80 2.69 -29.13
C ASN A 30 -15.87 1.19 -28.82
N GLY A 31 -16.99 0.77 -28.27
CA GLY A 31 -17.27 -0.62 -27.89
C GLY A 31 -17.16 -0.89 -26.40
N ALA A 32 -16.53 0.00 -25.62
CA ALA A 32 -16.47 -0.15 -24.17
C ALA A 32 -17.75 0.40 -23.49
N SER A 33 -18.15 -0.22 -22.38
CA SER A 33 -19.24 0.23 -21.54
C SER A 33 -18.79 0.33 -20.09
N ALA A 34 -19.20 1.40 -19.40
CA ALA A 34 -18.80 1.66 -18.02
C ALA A 34 -20.03 1.87 -17.12
N TYR A 35 -20.04 1.18 -15.98
CA TYR A 35 -20.89 1.51 -14.85
C TYR A 35 -20.09 2.44 -13.93
N LEU A 36 -20.70 3.56 -13.53
CA LEU A 36 -20.08 4.57 -12.67
C LEU A 36 -20.94 4.71 -11.41
N GLU A 37 -20.31 4.63 -10.24
CA GLU A 37 -20.97 4.91 -8.96
C GLU A 37 -19.99 5.41 -7.88
N GLY A 38 -20.35 6.51 -7.22
CA GLY A 38 -19.66 7.05 -6.07
C GLY A 38 -18.24 7.59 -6.33
N ASN A 39 -17.81 7.83 -7.56
CA ASN A 39 -16.44 8.27 -7.83
C ASN A 39 -16.27 9.76 -7.58
N TRP A 40 -15.14 10.15 -7.01
CA TRP A 40 -14.76 11.53 -6.73
C TRP A 40 -13.53 11.90 -7.54
N GLY A 41 -13.45 13.15 -8.00
CA GLY A 41 -12.32 13.62 -8.78
C GLY A 41 -11.99 15.09 -8.50
N PRO A 42 -10.98 15.65 -9.17
CA PRO A 42 -10.52 17.02 -8.90
C PRO A 42 -11.60 18.09 -9.09
N ARG A 43 -12.57 17.86 -9.99
CA ARG A 43 -13.71 18.76 -10.22
C ARG A 43 -14.89 18.54 -9.27
N CYS A 44 -14.86 17.46 -8.50
CA CYS A 44 -15.92 17.05 -7.58
C CYS A 44 -15.34 16.25 -6.40
N PRO A 45 -14.61 16.93 -5.49
CA PRO A 45 -13.78 16.29 -4.48
C PRO A 45 -14.56 15.69 -3.29
N MET A 46 -15.87 15.93 -3.20
CA MET A 46 -16.75 15.43 -2.14
C MET A 46 -18.03 14.81 -2.71
N GLY A 47 -17.95 14.27 -3.93
CA GLY A 47 -19.10 13.76 -4.67
C GLY A 47 -19.34 14.54 -5.95
N CYS A 48 -19.71 13.82 -7.01
CA CYS A 48 -20.02 14.37 -8.33
C CYS A 48 -21.51 14.21 -8.61
N ASP A 49 -22.19 15.30 -9.00
CA ASP A 49 -23.55 15.21 -9.55
C ASP A 49 -23.52 14.52 -10.93
N ASP A 50 -22.48 14.80 -11.70
CA ASP A 50 -22.13 14.09 -12.93
C ASP A 50 -20.73 13.47 -12.79
N GLU A 51 -20.67 12.16 -12.62
CA GLU A 51 -19.42 11.42 -12.47
C GLU A 51 -18.51 11.46 -13.69
N THR A 52 -19.00 11.87 -14.87
CA THR A 52 -18.11 12.08 -16.01
C THR A 52 -17.11 13.23 -15.76
N ALA A 53 -17.46 14.14 -14.84
CA ALA A 53 -16.64 15.28 -14.42
C ALA A 53 -15.30 14.88 -13.77
N ILE A 54 -15.17 13.63 -13.28
CA ILE A 54 -13.89 13.09 -12.79
C ILE A 54 -12.80 13.12 -13.87
N GLY A 55 -13.17 13.30 -15.15
CA GLY A 55 -12.24 13.37 -16.27
C GLY A 55 -12.39 12.21 -17.25
N ILE A 56 -13.62 11.73 -17.49
CA ILE A 56 -13.88 10.68 -18.48
C ILE A 56 -14.02 11.30 -19.87
N TYR A 57 -13.12 10.96 -20.78
CA TYR A 57 -13.07 11.48 -22.14
C TYR A 57 -13.68 10.49 -23.15
N ARG A 58 -14.43 11.03 -24.14
CA ARG A 58 -15.16 10.30 -25.19
C ARG A 58 -16.24 9.32 -24.66
N PHE A 59 -16.81 9.64 -23.52
CA PHE A 59 -17.92 8.89 -22.95
C PHE A 59 -19.26 9.42 -23.45
N HIS A 60 -20.04 8.56 -24.09
CA HIS A 60 -21.38 8.91 -24.59
C HIS A 60 -22.44 8.21 -23.76
N PRO A 61 -23.71 8.67 -23.79
CA PRO A 61 -24.80 8.02 -23.06
C PRO A 61 -24.94 6.51 -23.35
N ARG A 62 -24.68 6.10 -24.60
CA ARG A 62 -24.72 4.67 -25.00
C ARG A 62 -23.63 3.81 -24.34
N ASP A 63 -22.55 4.43 -23.87
CA ASP A 63 -21.44 3.76 -23.23
C ASP A 63 -21.70 3.59 -21.72
N ARG A 64 -22.74 4.23 -21.16
CA ARG A 64 -23.09 4.13 -19.74
C ARG A 64 -23.96 2.92 -19.47
N ALA A 65 -23.49 2.05 -18.58
CA ALA A 65 -24.32 1.02 -17.98
C ALA A 65 -25.08 1.58 -16.78
N HIS A 66 -26.35 1.21 -16.66
CA HIS A 66 -27.21 1.58 -15.53
C HIS A 66 -27.24 0.54 -14.42
N VAL A 67 -26.68 -0.64 -14.68
CA VAL A 67 -26.50 -1.72 -13.72
C VAL A 67 -25.04 -2.16 -13.74
N PRO A 68 -24.46 -2.56 -12.61
CA PRO A 68 -23.09 -3.05 -12.56
C PRO A 68 -22.95 -4.34 -13.35
N PHE A 69 -21.81 -4.49 -14.01
CA PHE A 69 -21.45 -5.74 -14.68
C PHE A 69 -21.12 -6.82 -13.66
N ALA A 70 -21.35 -8.08 -14.02
CA ALA A 70 -21.00 -9.22 -13.17
C ALA A 70 -19.47 -9.31 -13.00
N VAL A 71 -19.01 -9.19 -11.76
CA VAL A 71 -17.62 -9.36 -11.36
C VAL A 71 -17.55 -10.23 -10.10
N PRO A 72 -16.44 -10.92 -9.83
CA PRO A 72 -16.22 -11.56 -8.54
C PRO A 72 -16.42 -10.54 -7.40
N PRO A 73 -16.97 -10.97 -6.24
CA PRO A 73 -17.19 -10.05 -5.13
C PRO A 73 -15.86 -9.48 -4.65
N VAL A 74 -15.82 -8.15 -4.53
CA VAL A 74 -14.68 -7.40 -3.98
C VAL A 74 -15.17 -6.60 -2.78
N THR A 75 -14.31 -6.44 -1.77
CA THR A 75 -14.62 -5.54 -0.66
C THR A 75 -14.47 -4.10 -1.15
N THR A 76 -15.54 -3.32 -1.01
CA THR A 76 -15.55 -1.89 -1.35
C THR A 76 -15.61 -1.05 -0.08
N HIS A 77 -15.14 0.19 -0.19
CA HIS A 77 -15.23 1.20 0.85
C HIS A 77 -15.90 2.45 0.29
N THR A 78 -16.43 3.30 1.17
CA THR A 78 -16.93 4.60 0.74
C THR A 78 -15.78 5.47 0.24
N THR A 79 -16.02 6.24 -0.81
CA THR A 79 -15.00 7.10 -1.44
C THR A 79 -14.39 8.11 -0.47
N ALA A 80 -15.22 8.59 0.47
CA ALA A 80 -14.79 9.43 1.58
C ALA A 80 -13.70 8.77 2.46
N ALA A 81 -13.79 7.45 2.67
CA ALA A 81 -12.85 6.71 3.51
C ALA A 81 -11.59 6.26 2.76
N VAL A 82 -11.63 6.17 1.42
CA VAL A 82 -10.52 5.63 0.60
C VAL A 82 -9.20 6.36 0.88
N LYS A 83 -9.19 7.70 0.91
CA LYS A 83 -7.96 8.48 1.17
C LYS A 83 -7.36 8.12 2.52
N SER A 84 -8.16 8.09 3.59
CA SER A 84 -7.67 7.73 4.93
C SER A 84 -7.17 6.29 5.02
N LEU A 85 -7.86 5.35 4.38
CA LEU A 85 -7.49 3.93 4.39
C LEU A 85 -6.15 3.69 3.68
N VAL A 86 -5.96 4.31 2.52
CA VAL A 86 -4.70 4.22 1.76
C VAL A 86 -3.56 4.84 2.56
N LEU A 87 -3.73 6.05 3.10
CA LEU A 87 -2.68 6.70 3.89
C LEU A 87 -2.29 5.89 5.14
N ALA A 88 -3.24 5.18 5.74
CA ALA A 88 -2.99 4.37 6.92
C ALA A 88 -2.29 3.03 6.62
N ARG A 89 -2.52 2.43 5.44
CA ARG A 89 -2.17 1.01 5.20
C ARG A 89 -1.28 0.74 3.99
N ALA A 90 -1.19 1.67 3.04
CA ALA A 90 -0.43 1.43 1.81
C ALA A 90 1.09 1.52 2.05
N GLY A 91 1.83 0.63 1.40
CA GLY A 91 3.29 0.57 1.42
C GLY A 91 3.89 -0.30 2.54
N ALA A 92 5.21 -0.39 2.55
CA ALA A 92 5.99 -1.10 3.57
C ALA A 92 5.99 -0.31 4.88
N THR A 93 4.89 -0.40 5.63
CA THR A 93 4.59 0.45 6.79
C THR A 93 5.09 -0.09 8.12
N ARG A 94 5.66 -1.29 8.14
CA ARG A 94 6.12 -1.98 9.35
C ARG A 94 7.65 -1.95 9.45
N PRO A 95 8.21 -1.80 10.66
CA PRO A 95 7.53 -1.46 11.92
C PRO A 95 7.12 0.02 12.00
N ILE A 96 7.82 0.92 11.30
CA ILE A 96 7.55 2.35 11.22
C ILE A 96 7.87 2.81 9.79
N ARG A 97 7.05 3.72 9.23
CA ARG A 97 7.34 4.40 7.96
C ARG A 97 8.67 5.12 8.03
N ASP A 98 9.47 5.05 6.96
CA ASP A 98 10.69 5.82 6.90
C ASP A 98 10.43 7.31 6.57
N ALA A 99 11.49 8.11 6.44
CA ALA A 99 11.39 9.52 6.12
C ALA A 99 10.82 9.78 4.71
N VAL A 100 11.06 8.87 3.76
CA VAL A 100 10.56 8.96 2.39
C VAL A 100 9.06 8.68 2.38
N ASP A 101 8.62 7.61 3.03
CA ASP A 101 7.20 7.26 3.20
C ASP A 101 6.44 8.39 3.89
N SER A 102 6.99 8.93 4.98
CA SER A 102 6.37 10.02 5.74
C SER A 102 6.20 11.27 4.88
N ARG A 103 7.21 11.61 4.07
CA ARG A 103 7.13 12.71 3.11
C ARG A 103 6.05 12.45 2.07
N ILE A 104 6.00 11.27 1.46
CA ILE A 104 5.00 10.91 0.45
C ILE A 104 3.58 10.99 1.03
N ILE A 105 3.38 10.51 2.25
CA ILE A 105 2.09 10.62 2.95
C ILE A 105 1.68 12.08 3.12
N GLU A 106 2.61 12.94 3.50
CA GLU A 106 2.33 14.37 3.66
C GLU A 106 2.09 15.07 2.32
N GLU A 107 2.84 14.72 1.28
CA GLU A 107 2.64 15.22 -0.08
C GLU A 107 1.24 14.85 -0.63
N ILE A 108 0.72 13.64 -0.33
CA ILE A 108 -0.64 13.23 -0.70
C ILE A 108 -1.69 13.96 0.15
N ARG A 109 -1.42 14.22 1.43
CA ARG A 109 -2.33 14.99 2.29
C ARG A 109 -2.48 16.42 1.78
N GLN A 110 -1.36 17.06 1.48
CA GLN A 110 -1.29 18.46 1.05
C GLN A 110 -1.55 18.67 -0.45
N GLY A 111 -1.45 17.61 -1.26
CA GLY A 111 -1.58 17.71 -2.71
C GLY A 111 -0.37 18.39 -3.38
N THR A 112 0.82 18.26 -2.78
CA THR A 112 2.05 18.96 -3.19
C THR A 112 3.03 18.07 -3.96
N GLY A 113 2.81 16.76 -3.98
CA GLY A 113 3.68 15.79 -4.66
C GLY A 113 3.74 15.99 -6.17
N ARG A 114 4.93 15.88 -6.76
CA ARG A 114 5.21 16.11 -8.19
C ARG A 114 5.69 14.85 -8.91
N ILE A 115 5.58 14.83 -10.23
CA ILE A 115 6.07 13.73 -11.08
C ILE A 115 7.59 13.88 -11.26
N GLY A 116 8.33 12.76 -11.19
CA GLY A 116 9.75 12.73 -11.54
C GLY A 116 10.71 13.23 -10.47
N ILE A 117 10.23 13.56 -9.28
CA ILE A 117 11.06 13.65 -8.09
C ILE A 117 11.44 12.24 -7.65
N GLY A 118 12.63 11.80 -8.05
CA GLY A 118 13.23 10.58 -7.50
C GLY A 118 13.26 10.69 -5.97
N SER A 119 12.75 9.68 -5.28
CA SER A 119 12.98 9.59 -3.86
C SER A 119 14.48 9.38 -3.63
N ALA A 120 15.10 10.25 -2.83
CA ALA A 120 16.38 9.92 -2.23
C ALA A 120 16.26 8.54 -1.55
N ALA A 121 17.28 7.70 -1.69
CA ALA A 121 17.29 6.40 -1.03
C ALA A 121 17.02 6.56 0.47
N ALA A 122 16.29 5.61 1.06
CA ALA A 122 16.03 5.60 2.48
C ALA A 122 17.35 5.72 3.25
N VAL A 123 17.42 6.65 4.20
CA VAL A 123 18.56 6.73 5.11
C VAL A 123 18.42 5.59 6.10
N LEU A 124 19.16 4.51 5.88
CA LEU A 124 19.22 3.38 6.81
C LEU A 124 19.96 3.82 8.06
N ARG A 125 19.21 4.09 9.13
CA ARG A 125 19.80 4.25 10.47
C ARG A 125 20.04 2.86 11.03
N SER A 126 21.23 2.31 10.79
CA SER A 126 21.64 1.08 11.46
C SER A 126 21.91 1.39 12.93
N ALA A 127 21.19 0.73 13.84
CA ALA A 127 21.65 0.61 15.21
C ALA A 127 22.89 -0.32 15.24
N THR A 128 23.62 -0.31 16.35
CA THR A 128 24.62 -1.34 16.62
C THR A 128 23.91 -2.69 16.62
N ALA A 129 24.34 -3.60 15.76
CA ALA A 129 23.80 -4.95 15.73
C ALA A 129 24.02 -5.62 17.10
N PRO A 130 23.05 -6.36 17.64
CA PRO A 130 23.26 -7.22 18.80
C PRO A 130 24.44 -8.18 18.59
N ALA A 131 25.05 -8.63 19.68
CA ALA A 131 26.05 -9.70 19.61
C ALA A 131 25.39 -10.99 19.10
N ASP A 132 26.05 -11.63 18.14
CA ASP A 132 25.73 -12.91 17.51
C ASP A 132 27.08 -13.64 17.41
N SER A 133 27.32 -14.51 18.40
CA SER A 133 28.62 -15.09 18.69
C SER A 133 29.01 -16.20 17.71
N ASP A 134 28.04 -16.93 17.16
CA ASP A 134 28.26 -18.01 16.19
C ASP A 134 27.87 -17.63 14.74
N ARG A 135 27.34 -16.42 14.55
CA ARG A 135 27.05 -15.77 13.26
C ARG A 135 25.96 -16.49 12.48
N ASP A 136 24.94 -16.95 13.20
CA ASP A 136 23.87 -17.72 12.63
C ASP A 136 22.66 -16.86 12.19
N GLY A 137 22.67 -15.58 12.54
CA GLY A 137 21.63 -14.61 12.26
C GLY A 137 20.70 -14.33 13.43
N MET A 138 20.89 -14.97 14.59
CA MET A 138 20.14 -14.77 15.83
C MET A 138 21.03 -14.12 16.92
N PRO A 139 20.51 -13.17 17.72
CA PRO A 139 21.28 -12.59 18.81
C PRO A 139 21.47 -13.53 20.01
N ASP A 140 22.65 -13.49 20.66
CA ASP A 140 22.98 -14.27 21.86
C ASP A 140 21.93 -14.14 22.98
N ALA A 141 21.30 -12.97 23.08
CA ALA A 141 20.27 -12.68 24.08
C ALA A 141 18.92 -13.34 23.74
N TRP A 142 18.59 -13.42 22.45
CA TRP A 142 17.37 -14.05 21.96
C TRP A 142 17.46 -15.57 22.08
N GLU A 143 18.63 -16.13 21.74
CA GLU A 143 18.95 -17.55 21.85
C GLU A 143 18.89 -18.03 23.30
N ARG A 144 19.60 -17.35 24.22
CA ARG A 144 19.55 -17.67 25.66
C ARG A 144 18.14 -17.61 26.25
N ALA A 145 17.31 -16.69 25.77
CA ALA A 145 15.92 -16.58 26.21
C ALA A 145 15.05 -17.78 25.74
N ARG A 146 15.51 -18.53 24.74
CA ARG A 146 14.85 -19.71 24.14
C ARG A 146 15.61 -21.01 24.36
N GLN A 147 16.60 -21.00 25.26
CA GLN A 147 17.40 -22.17 25.62
C GLN A 147 18.23 -22.73 24.45
N LEU A 148 18.52 -21.89 23.46
CA LEU A 148 19.49 -22.14 22.40
C LEU A 148 20.90 -21.78 22.88
N ASN A 149 21.91 -22.25 22.15
CA ASN A 149 23.31 -22.09 22.46
C ASN A 149 23.96 -21.06 21.52
N PRO A 150 24.32 -19.84 22.01
CA PRO A 150 24.96 -18.78 21.22
C PRO A 150 26.32 -19.10 20.59
N HIS A 151 26.78 -20.33 20.73
CA HIS A 151 28.06 -20.81 20.23
C HIS A 151 27.88 -22.03 19.32
N ASP A 152 26.65 -22.34 18.90
CA ASP A 152 26.30 -23.46 18.02
C ASP A 152 25.33 -23.04 16.90
N ALA A 153 25.92 -22.52 15.83
CA ALA A 153 25.19 -22.04 14.66
C ALA A 153 24.29 -23.09 13.96
N GLY A 154 24.33 -24.36 14.38
CA GLY A 154 23.49 -25.43 13.87
C GLY A 154 22.08 -25.44 14.47
N ASP A 155 21.94 -24.97 15.72
CA ASP A 155 20.68 -25.02 16.49
C ASP A 155 19.61 -24.06 15.93
N ARG A 156 20.01 -23.12 15.06
CA ARG A 156 19.09 -22.33 14.22
C ARG A 156 18.05 -23.16 13.48
N ASN A 157 18.38 -24.42 13.17
CA ASN A 157 17.53 -25.37 12.44
C ASN A 157 16.65 -26.21 13.36
N ASP A 158 16.78 -26.06 14.68
CA ASP A 158 15.99 -26.82 15.64
C ASP A 158 14.53 -26.36 15.59
N ASP A 159 13.63 -27.35 15.65
CA ASP A 159 12.18 -27.21 15.76
C ASP A 159 11.78 -27.85 17.09
N ALA A 160 11.99 -27.12 18.18
CA ALA A 160 11.89 -27.65 19.54
C ALA A 160 10.44 -27.96 19.96
N ASP A 161 9.44 -27.30 19.36
CA ASP A 161 8.02 -27.50 19.63
C ASP A 161 7.31 -28.35 18.55
N GLY A 162 8.00 -28.67 17.46
CA GLY A 162 7.51 -29.57 16.41
C GLY A 162 6.41 -28.94 15.55
N ASP A 163 6.37 -27.61 15.47
CA ASP A 163 5.35 -26.87 14.74
C ASP A 163 5.70 -26.67 13.25
N GLY A 164 6.90 -27.09 12.86
CA GLY A 164 7.41 -27.01 11.50
C GLY A 164 8.18 -25.73 11.19
N TYR A 165 8.43 -24.86 12.18
CA TYR A 165 9.27 -23.69 12.06
C TYR A 165 10.58 -23.85 12.82
N THR A 166 11.68 -23.55 12.14
CA THR A 166 13.01 -23.51 12.74
C THR A 166 13.17 -22.31 13.67
N ALA A 167 14.10 -22.40 14.63
CA ALA A 167 14.46 -21.28 15.50
C ALA A 167 14.74 -19.97 14.72
N LEU A 168 15.43 -20.05 13.58
CA LEU A 168 15.69 -18.89 12.72
C LEU A 168 14.40 -18.27 12.15
N GLU A 169 13.45 -19.09 11.69
CA GLU A 169 12.17 -18.59 11.16
C GLU A 169 11.33 -17.94 12.24
N VAL A 170 11.33 -18.52 13.44
CA VAL A 170 10.68 -17.92 14.62
C VAL A 170 11.32 -16.58 14.97
N TYR A 171 12.66 -16.47 14.90
CA TYR A 171 13.36 -15.20 15.12
C TYR A 171 12.97 -14.14 14.08
N LEU A 172 13.03 -14.49 12.79
CA LEU A 172 12.66 -13.59 11.70
C LEU A 172 11.21 -13.12 11.82
N HIS A 173 10.29 -14.01 12.21
CA HIS A 173 8.90 -13.65 12.46
C HIS A 173 8.77 -12.70 13.66
N ALA A 174 9.49 -12.95 14.76
CA ALA A 174 9.47 -12.09 15.94
C ALA A 174 9.92 -10.65 15.64
N LEU A 175 10.87 -10.45 14.71
CA LEU A 175 11.30 -9.13 14.26
C LEU A 175 10.16 -8.32 13.59
N THR A 176 9.15 -8.99 13.03
CA THR A 176 7.99 -8.33 12.41
C THR A 176 6.90 -7.92 13.41
N LEU A 177 6.93 -8.51 14.61
CA LEU A 177 5.96 -8.28 15.69
C LEU A 177 6.43 -7.21 16.67
N ALA A 178 7.74 -7.02 16.83
CA ALA A 178 8.28 -5.99 17.70
C ALA A 178 8.14 -4.60 17.05
N PRO A 179 7.46 -3.62 17.68
CA PRO A 179 7.75 -2.23 17.38
C PRO A 179 9.20 -2.01 17.81
N THR A 180 10.11 -1.83 16.84
CA THR A 180 11.47 -1.43 17.13
C THR A 180 11.42 -0.03 17.73
N SER A 181 11.30 0.08 19.06
CA SER A 181 11.54 1.34 19.77
C SER A 181 13.02 1.67 19.60
N PRO A 182 13.39 2.77 18.91
CA PRO A 182 14.64 3.42 19.21
C PRO A 182 14.36 4.26 20.45
N GLY A 183 14.66 3.71 21.63
CA GLY A 183 14.83 4.56 22.79
C GLY A 183 16.03 5.47 22.55
N HIS A 184 15.78 6.78 22.46
CA HIS A 184 16.48 7.87 23.14
C HIS A 184 15.77 9.20 22.86
#